data_AF-A0A2H9P1G5-F1
#
_entry.id   AF-A0A2H9P1G5-F1
#
_cell.length_a   1.000
_cell.length_b   1.000
_cell.length_c   1.000
_cell.angle_alpha   90.00
_cell.angle_beta   90.00
_cell.angle_gamma   90.00
#
_symmetry.space_group_name_H-M   'P 1'
#
loop_
_entity.id
_entity.type
_entity.pdbx_description
1 polymer ?
#
loop_
_entity_poly.entity_id
_entity_poly.type
_entity_poly.pdbx_seq_one_letter_code
_entity_poly.pdbx_strand_id
1 'polypeptide(L)' 'IVELLFPHDVKLPDNLKGTDYFTTVSVEDGKTFWHHRELIRYKYGKSKKLDDALEFIESKYKELHSLLEPLQKDLK' A
#
# COMPACT_ATOMS: atom_id res chain seq x y z
N ILE A 1 -7.77 -7.29 9.79
CA ILE A 1 -7.37 -6.52 8.58
C ILE A 1 -6.15 -5.71 8.98
N VAL A 2 -5.00 -5.97 8.35
CA VAL A 2 -3.80 -5.16 8.56
C VAL A 2 -4.03 -3.80 7.90
N GLU A 3 -3.99 -2.71 8.66
CA GLU A 3 -4.10 -1.37 8.11
C GLU A 3 -2.71 -0.96 7.57
N LEU A 4 -2.58 -0.85 6.25
CA LEU A 4 -1.36 -0.32 5.62
C LEU A 4 -1.37 1.20 5.75
N LEU A 5 -0.74 1.69 6.83
CA LEU A 5 -0.51 3.11 7.07
C LEU A 5 0.92 3.46 6.67
N PHE A 6 1.05 4.43 5.77
CA PHE A 6 2.35 5.02 5.46
C PHE A 6 2.47 6.39 6.13
N PRO A 7 3.64 6.75 6.66
CA PRO A 7 3.90 8.09 7.15
C PRO A 7 3.58 9.17 6.09
N HIS A 8 2.96 10.28 6.50
CA HIS A 8 2.54 11.33 5.55
C HIS A 8 3.72 12.14 4.94
N ASP A 9 4.90 12.07 5.55
CA ASP A 9 6.15 12.61 5.01
C ASP A 9 6.65 11.87 3.76
N VAL A 10 6.14 10.64 3.50
CA VAL A 10 6.34 9.95 2.23
C VAL A 10 5.63 10.74 1.12
N LYS A 11 6.43 11.24 0.16
CA LYS A 11 5.91 11.94 -1.02
C LYS A 11 5.31 10.94 -2.00
N LEU A 12 3.99 10.77 -1.95
CA LEU A 12 3.28 10.04 -3.00
C LEU A 12 3.23 10.88 -4.30
N PRO A 13 3.39 10.25 -5.47
CA PRO A 13 3.01 10.83 -6.75
C PRO A 13 1.57 11.34 -6.76
N ASP A 14 1.30 12.46 -7.44
CA ASP A 14 -0.03 13.09 -7.43
C ASP A 14 -1.12 12.21 -8.06
N ASN A 15 -0.76 11.37 -9.04
CA ASN A 15 -1.66 10.38 -9.64
C ASN A 15 -2.07 9.25 -8.68
N LEU A 16 -1.38 9.10 -7.54
CA LEU A 16 -1.72 8.14 -6.48
C LEU A 16 -2.49 8.80 -5.32
N LYS A 17 -2.65 10.12 -5.33
CA LYS A 17 -3.43 10.84 -4.33
C LYS A 17 -4.88 10.97 -4.79
N GLY A 18 -5.81 10.90 -3.85
CA GLY A 18 -7.22 11.17 -4.11
C GLY A 18 -8.07 9.91 -4.17
N THR A 19 -9.19 10.00 -4.86
CA THR A 19 -10.29 9.06 -4.68
C THR A 19 -9.92 7.61 -4.98
N ASP A 20 -8.98 7.29 -5.86
CA ASP A 20 -8.89 5.90 -6.31
C ASP A 20 -7.81 5.07 -5.60
N TYR A 21 -6.90 5.70 -4.84
CA TYR A 21 -5.73 4.99 -4.29
C TYR A 21 -5.49 5.31 -2.82
N PHE A 22 -5.04 6.53 -2.49
CA PHE A 22 -4.70 6.92 -1.12
C PHE A 22 -5.47 8.15 -0.64
N THR A 23 -5.94 8.07 0.61
CA THR A 23 -6.50 9.18 1.37
C THR A 23 -5.67 9.40 2.64
N THR A 24 -5.89 10.52 3.34
CA THR A 24 -5.23 10.80 4.61
C THR A 24 -6.09 10.36 5.77
N VAL A 25 -5.45 9.90 6.85
CA VAL A 25 -6.09 9.68 8.14
C VAL A 25 -5.26 10.36 9.23
N SER A 26 -5.92 11.13 10.08
CA SER A 26 -5.32 11.76 11.25
C SER A 26 -5.72 11.02 12.50
N VAL A 27 -4.75 10.74 13.37
CA VAL A 27 -4.97 10.12 14.69
C VAL A 27 -4.84 11.16 15.80
N GLU A 28 -5.34 10.85 17.01
CA GLU A 28 -5.44 11.79 18.14
C GLU A 28 -4.12 12.48 18.51
N ASP A 29 -2.97 11.87 18.24
CA ASP A 29 -1.62 12.44 18.45
C ASP A 29 -1.21 13.53 17.44
N GLY A 30 -2.11 13.98 16.56
CA GLY A 30 -1.80 14.93 15.49
C GLY A 30 -0.93 14.34 14.37
N LYS A 31 -0.72 13.02 14.37
CA LYS A 31 -0.01 12.32 13.29
C LYS A 31 -0.96 12.07 12.13
N THR A 32 -0.48 12.31 10.92
CA THR A 32 -1.21 12.01 9.68
C THR A 32 -0.51 10.88 8.94
N PHE A 33 -1.30 9.98 8.38
CA PHE A 33 -0.83 8.85 7.58
C PHE A 33 -1.55 8.80 6.24
N TRP A 34 -0.89 8.27 5.23
CA TRP A 34 -1.54 7.79 4.02
C TRP A 34 -2.20 6.45 4.29
N HIS A 35 -3.44 6.32 3.84
CA HIS A 35 -4.25 5.13 4.00
C HIS A 35 -4.87 4.71 2.67
N HIS A 36 -4.71 3.44 2.32
CA HIS A 36 -5.17 2.91 1.05
C HIS A 36 -6.71 2.74 1.04
N ARG A 37 -7.41 3.36 0.09
CA ARG A 37 -8.89 3.43 0.09
C ARG A 37 -9.55 2.07 -0.06
N GLU A 38 -8.95 1.13 -0.80
CA GLU A 38 -9.51 -0.23 -0.90
C GLU A 38 -9.50 -0.98 0.45
N LEU A 39 -8.54 -0.70 1.35
CA LEU A 39 -8.54 -1.26 2.70
C LEU A 39 -9.70 -0.71 3.53
N ILE A 40 -9.98 0.59 3.40
CA ILE A 40 -11.17 1.23 3.99
C ILE A 40 -12.44 0.55 3.47
N ARG A 41 -12.57 0.43 2.15
CA ARG A 41 -13.77 -0.13 1.52
C ARG A 41 -13.98 -1.58 1.94
N TYR A 42 -12.92 -2.37 2.01
CA TYR A 42 -12.99 -3.76 2.48
C TYR A 42 -13.39 -3.84 3.96
N LYS A 43 -12.79 -3.02 4.84
CA LYS A 43 -13.14 -2.95 6.28
C LYS A 43 -14.65 -2.72 6.49
N TYR A 44 -15.27 -1.91 5.62
CA TYR A 44 -16.70 -1.63 5.65
C TYR A 44 -17.55 -2.52 4.72
N GLY A 45 -17.00 -3.62 4.20
CA GLY A 45 -17.73 -4.58 3.36
C GLY A 45 -18.15 -4.06 1.98
N LYS A 46 -17.58 -2.92 1.53
CA LYS A 46 -17.89 -2.25 0.25
C LYS A 46 -16.99 -2.71 -0.92
N SER A 47 -16.09 -3.65 -0.67
CA SER A 47 -15.24 -4.28 -1.68
C SER A 47 -15.05 -5.75 -1.31
N LYS A 48 -15.31 -6.67 -2.25
CA LYS A 48 -15.02 -8.11 -2.12
C LYS A 48 -13.73 -8.52 -2.85
N LYS A 49 -13.09 -7.57 -3.53
CA LYS A 49 -11.93 -7.80 -4.40
C LYS A 49 -10.59 -7.55 -3.69
N LEU A 50 -10.60 -7.26 -2.39
CA LEU A 50 -9.36 -6.96 -1.67
C LEU A 50 -8.46 -8.19 -1.62
N ASP A 51 -9.02 -9.37 -1.39
CA ASP A 51 -8.24 -10.61 -1.33
C ASP A 51 -7.54 -10.85 -2.67
N ASP A 52 -8.27 -10.75 -3.80
CA ASP A 52 -7.70 -10.82 -5.16
C ASP A 52 -6.62 -9.74 -5.40
N ALA A 53 -6.84 -8.51 -4.90
CA ALA A 53 -5.89 -7.41 -5.05
C ALA A 53 -4.63 -7.61 -4.19
N LEU A 54 -4.76 -8.16 -2.99
CA LEU A 54 -3.64 -8.50 -2.11
C LEU A 54 -2.83 -9.66 -2.69
N GLU A 55 -3.49 -10.69 -3.23
CA GLU A 55 -2.80 -11.77 -3.96
C GLU A 55 -2.03 -11.22 -5.17
N PHE A 56 -2.64 -10.30 -5.94
CA PHE A 56 -1.96 -9.65 -7.06
C PHE A 56 -0.74 -8.85 -6.60
N ILE A 57 -0.86 -8.02 -5.55
CA ILE A 57 0.25 -7.23 -4.99
C ILE A 57 1.37 -8.14 -4.47
N GLU A 58 1.02 -9.21 -3.74
CA GLU A 58 1.99 -10.19 -3.24
C GLU A 58 2.74 -10.88 -4.40
N SER A 59 2.04 -11.22 -5.49
CA SER A 59 2.67 -11.79 -6.68
C SER A 59 3.69 -10.82 -7.30
N LYS A 60 3.37 -9.52 -7.35
CA LYS A 60 4.27 -8.49 -7.89
C LYS A 60 5.46 -8.23 -6.98
N TYR A 61 5.27 -8.29 -5.66
CA TYR A 61 6.38 -8.20 -4.71
C TYR A 61 7.33 -9.39 -4.85
N LYS A 62 6.81 -10.62 -4.99
CA LYS A 62 7.61 -11.83 -5.22
C LYS A 62 8.40 -11.74 -6.53
N GLU A 63 7.76 -11.26 -7.61
CA GLU A 63 8.41 -11.02 -8.90
C GLU A 63 9.57 -10.02 -8.76
N LEU A 64 9.31 -8.85 -8.18
CA LEU A 64 10.33 -7.83 -7.95
C LEU A 64 11.48 -8.36 -7.06
N HIS A 65 11.16 -9.04 -5.97
CA HIS A 65 12.14 -9.61 -5.06
C HIS A 65 13.05 -10.62 -5.78
N SER A 66 12.48 -11.48 -6.63
CA SER A 66 13.24 -12.46 -7.43
C SER A 66 14.20 -11.82 -8.42
N LEU A 67 13.86 -10.63 -8.95
CA LEU A 67 14.73 -9.87 -9.86
C LEU A 67 15.88 -9.18 -9.11
N LEU A 68 15.67 -8.83 -7.84
CA LEU A 68 16.68 -8.17 -6.99
C LEU A 68 17.68 -9.14 -6.37
N GLU A 69 17.29 -10.40 -6.11
CA GLU A 69 18.15 -11.47 -5.58
C GLU A 69 19.47 -11.66 -6.37
N PRO A 70 19.46 -11.74 -7.72
CA PRO A 70 20.69 -11.80 -8.53
C PRO A 70 21.53 -10.54 -8.40
N LEU A 71 20.89 -9.36 -8.47
CA LEU A 71 21.58 -8.06 -8.40
C LEU A 71 22.27 -7.85 -7.04
N GLN A 72 21.71 -8.38 -5.95
CA GLN A 72 22.33 -8.34 -4.63
C GLN A 72 23.57 -9.25 -4.50
N LYS A 73 23.63 -10.35 -5.25
CA LYS A 73 24.79 -11.26 -5.25
C LYS A 73 26.00 -10.64 -5.96
N ASP A 74 25.76 -9.83 -6.98
CA ASP A 74 26.79 -9.13 -7.74
C ASP A 74 27.37 -7.89 -7.00
N LEU A 75 26.72 -7.47 -5.91
CA LEU A 75 27.15 -6.35 -5.06
C LEU A 75 28.06 -6.79 -3.89
N LYS A 76 28.41 -8.07 -3.78
CA LYS A 76 29.27 -8.63 -2.72
C LYS A 76 30.69 -8.94 -3.20
#